data_AF-A0A1B0D0F3-F1
#
_entry.id   AF-A0A1B0D0F3-F1
#
_cell.length_a   1.000
_cell.length_b   1.000
_cell.length_c   1.000
_cell.angle_alpha   90.00
_cell.angle_beta   90.00
_cell.angle_gamma   90.00
#
_symmetry.space_group_name_H-M   'P 1'
#
loop_
_entity.id
_entity.type
_entity.pdbx_description
1 polymer ?
#
loop_
_entity_poly.entity_id
_entity_poly.type
_entity_poly.pdbx_seq_one_letter_code
_entity_poly.pdbx_strand_id
1 'polypeptide(L)'
;MSGRFFQMGPQTHAIPMEMYRENRERVTKALKVAMPTIKEGSLVLLQGGQDKSLYDTDVDYVFRQESYFTYLFGVTEPGCYGCVDVFSCRSLLFVPRLPEEYAVWMGRLFTKEDFKVKYQVDEVHYVDEVSFFIATI
;
A
#
# COMPACT_ATOMS: atom_id res chain seq x y z
N MET A 1 13.42 8.00 19.05
CA MET A 1 12.40 7.14 18.42
C MET A 1 11.55 8.02 17.51
N SER A 2 11.83 7.99 16.20
CA SER A 2 11.18 8.83 15.18
C SER A 2 10.21 7.95 14.38
N GLY A 3 9.06 7.64 14.98
CA GLY A 3 7.99 6.91 14.29
C GLY A 3 7.18 7.86 13.41
N ARG A 4 6.73 7.41 12.23
CA ARG A 4 5.66 8.09 11.49
C ARG A 4 4.33 7.58 12.03
N PHE A 5 3.35 8.48 12.10
CA PHE A 5 2.01 8.16 12.57
C PHE A 5 0.97 8.64 11.55
N PHE A 6 -0.09 7.86 11.39
CA PHE A 6 -1.34 8.38 10.87
C PHE A 6 -2.11 9.04 12.01
N GLN A 7 -2.43 10.32 11.86
CA GLN A 7 -3.16 11.09 12.87
C GLN A 7 -3.95 12.22 12.18
N MET A 8 -5.21 12.41 12.57
CA MET A 8 -6.12 13.40 11.99
C MET A 8 -6.30 14.62 12.90
N GLY A 9 -5.21 15.04 13.57
CA GLY A 9 -5.17 16.20 14.44
C GLY A 9 -4.70 15.87 15.87
N PRO A 10 -4.31 16.88 16.66
CA PRO A 10 -3.51 16.69 17.89
C PRO A 10 -4.17 15.83 18.97
N GLN A 11 -5.50 15.82 19.04
CA GLN A 11 -6.29 15.08 20.04
C GLN A 11 -6.77 13.71 19.54
N THR A 12 -6.48 13.36 18.28
CA THR A 12 -6.85 12.05 17.73
C THR A 12 -5.79 11.01 18.04
N HIS A 13 -6.18 9.73 18.08
CA HIS A 13 -5.25 8.64 18.34
C HIS A 13 -4.22 8.55 17.20
N ALA A 14 -2.93 8.57 17.56
CA ALA A 14 -1.84 8.46 16.61
C ALA A 14 -1.53 6.98 16.35
N ILE A 15 -1.75 6.52 15.12
CA ILE A 15 -1.52 5.13 14.72
C ILE A 15 -0.10 5.01 14.17
N PRO A 16 0.82 4.26 14.82
CA PRO A 16 2.19 4.12 14.34
C PRO A 16 2.21 3.31 13.04
N MET A 17 2.90 3.83 12.02
CA MET A 17 3.04 3.13 10.73
C MET A 17 3.84 1.82 10.86
N GLU A 18 4.66 1.70 11.90
CA GLU A 18 5.35 0.48 12.29
C GLU A 18 4.41 -0.70 12.54
N MET A 19 3.18 -0.44 13.01
CA MET A 19 2.15 -1.47 13.19
C MET A 19 1.90 -2.27 11.89
N TYR A 20 1.89 -1.60 10.74
CA TYR A 20 1.67 -2.27 9.46
C TYR A 20 2.88 -3.13 9.04
N ARG A 21 4.10 -2.72 9.40
CA ARG A 21 5.31 -3.53 9.20
C ARG A 21 5.23 -4.82 10.02
N GLU A 22 4.88 -4.71 11.30
CA GLU A 22 4.69 -5.88 12.17
C GLU A 22 3.60 -6.82 11.63
N ASN A 23 2.51 -6.28 11.08
CA ASN A 23 1.46 -7.09 10.46
C ASN A 23 1.98 -7.90 9.26
N ARG A 24 2.81 -7.30 8.40
CA ARG A 24 3.46 -8.01 7.28
C ARG A 24 4.35 -9.14 7.78
N GLU A 25 5.14 -8.91 8.82
CA GLU A 25 5.99 -9.94 9.44
C GLU A 25 5.17 -11.09 10.03
N ARG A 26 4.05 -10.77 10.70
CA ARG A 26 3.13 -11.77 11.26
C ARG A 26 2.51 -12.63 10.15
N VAL A 27 2.05 -12.00 9.06
CA VAL A 27 1.45 -12.71 7.93
C VAL A 27 2.46 -13.59 7.21
N THR A 28 3.65 -13.08 6.89
CA THR A 28 4.68 -13.89 6.20
C THR A 28 5.14 -15.07 7.07
N LYS A 29 5.27 -14.88 8.38
CA LYS A 29 5.54 -15.97 9.34
C LYS A 29 4.40 -17.00 9.37
N ALA A 30 3.16 -16.54 9.44
CA ALA A 30 2.00 -17.43 9.45
C ALA A 30 1.87 -18.23 8.14
N LEU A 31 2.14 -17.61 6.99
CA LEU A 31 2.14 -18.28 5.68
C LEU A 31 3.18 -19.39 5.60
N LYS A 32 4.40 -19.14 6.10
CA LYS A 32 5.47 -20.17 6.14
C LYS A 32 5.08 -21.38 7.00
N VAL A 33 4.34 -21.16 8.09
CA VAL A 33 3.85 -22.25 8.95
C VAL A 33 2.66 -22.99 8.31
N ALA A 34 1.71 -22.25 7.75
CA ALA A 34 0.50 -22.81 7.15
C ALA A 34 0.77 -23.54 5.82
N MET A 35 1.82 -23.13 5.10
CA MET A 35 2.20 -23.69 3.80
C MET A 35 3.70 -24.04 3.79
N PRO A 36 4.10 -25.21 4.34
CA PRO A 36 5.51 -25.62 4.37
C PRO A 36 6.14 -25.82 2.98
N THR A 37 5.33 -25.94 1.93
CA THR A 37 5.77 -26.09 0.54
C THR A 37 6.02 -24.76 -0.17
N ILE A 38 5.81 -23.63 0.51
CA ILE A 38 6.05 -22.30 -0.06
C ILE A 38 7.53 -22.15 -0.43
N LYS A 39 7.82 -21.66 -1.63
CA LYS A 39 9.18 -21.57 -2.17
C LYS A 39 9.72 -20.16 -1.99
N GLU A 40 11.03 -20.04 -1.86
CA GLU A 40 11.71 -18.75 -1.98
C GLU A 40 11.32 -18.07 -3.31
N GLY A 41 11.11 -16.76 -3.28
CA GLY A 41 10.51 -15.99 -4.38
C GLY A 41 8.97 -15.97 -4.39
N SER A 42 8.29 -16.64 -3.46
CA SER A 42 6.82 -16.51 -3.35
C SER A 42 6.43 -15.11 -2.85
N LEU A 43 5.46 -14.51 -3.53
CA LEU A 43 4.96 -13.16 -3.26
C LEU A 43 3.50 -13.19 -2.81
N VAL A 44 3.16 -12.33 -1.85
CA VAL A 44 1.78 -11.94 -1.58
C VAL A 44 1.51 -10.67 -2.37
N LEU A 45 0.63 -10.74 -3.38
CA LEU A 45 0.16 -9.58 -4.11
C LEU A 45 -1.28 -9.25 -3.68
N LEU A 46 -1.50 -8.02 -3.23
CA LEU A 46 -2.81 -7.48 -2.93
C LEU A 46 -3.12 -6.30 -3.84
N GLN A 47 -4.33 -6.28 -4.37
CA GLN A 47 -4.92 -5.13 -5.04
C GLN A 47 -5.68 -4.29 -3.99
N GLY A 48 -5.38 -3.00 -3.92
CA GLY A 48 -6.15 -2.06 -3.11
C GLY A 48 -7.49 -1.71 -3.74
N GLY A 49 -8.31 -0.99 -3.00
CA GLY A 49 -9.56 -0.43 -3.48
C GLY A 49 -9.35 0.58 -4.60
N GLN A 50 -10.37 0.72 -5.44
CA GLN A 50 -10.47 1.75 -6.47
C GLN A 50 -11.63 2.69 -6.14
N ASP A 51 -11.57 3.91 -6.66
CA ASP A 51 -12.69 4.84 -6.60
C ASP A 51 -13.91 4.25 -7.33
N LYS A 52 -15.09 4.62 -6.84
CA LYS A 52 -16.36 4.15 -7.38
C LYS A 52 -17.30 5.33 -7.50
N SER A 53 -17.81 5.52 -8.70
CA SER A 53 -18.80 6.52 -8.99
C SER A 53 -20.20 6.07 -8.60
N LEU A 54 -21.04 7.04 -8.27
CA LEU A 54 -22.45 6.87 -7.97
C LEU A 54 -23.20 6.65 -9.29
N TYR A 55 -23.48 5.38 -9.59
CA TYR A 55 -24.08 4.96 -10.87
C TYR A 55 -23.25 5.47 -12.07
N ASP A 56 -23.91 6.05 -13.07
CA ASP A 56 -23.29 6.59 -14.28
C ASP A 56 -23.00 8.11 -14.17
N THR A 57 -22.90 8.63 -12.94
CA THR A 57 -22.56 10.05 -12.69
C THR A 57 -21.07 10.24 -12.43
N ASP A 58 -20.60 11.48 -12.45
CA ASP A 58 -19.24 11.90 -12.08
C ASP A 58 -19.07 12.15 -10.56
N VAL A 59 -20.04 11.73 -9.75
CA VAL A 59 -19.99 11.86 -8.29
C VAL A 59 -19.41 10.59 -7.69
N ASP A 60 -18.26 10.69 -7.04
CA ASP A 60 -17.63 9.54 -6.37
C ASP A 60 -18.10 9.35 -4.92
N TYR A 61 -18.22 8.08 -4.51
CA TYR A 61 -18.32 7.74 -3.10
C TYR A 61 -17.02 8.11 -2.37
N VAL A 62 -17.13 8.48 -1.09
CA VAL A 62 -15.94 8.67 -0.25
C VAL A 62 -15.16 7.36 -0.21
N PHE A 63 -13.93 7.41 -0.71
CA PHE A 63 -13.08 6.24 -0.78
C PHE A 63 -12.80 5.67 0.61
N ARG A 64 -13.00 4.37 0.74
CA ARG A 64 -12.58 3.57 1.90
C ARG A 64 -11.84 2.35 1.42
N GLN A 65 -10.62 2.20 1.91
CA GLN A 65 -9.70 1.15 1.51
C GLN A 65 -10.24 -0.26 1.81
N GLU A 66 -9.80 -1.23 1.01
CA GLU A 66 -10.03 -2.66 1.24
C GLU A 66 -9.35 -3.10 2.55
N SER A 67 -10.00 -3.97 3.32
CA SER A 67 -9.61 -4.30 4.70
C SER A 67 -8.28 -5.06 4.79
N TYR A 68 -8.03 -6.04 3.92
CA TYR A 68 -6.76 -6.78 3.91
C TYR A 68 -5.60 -5.89 3.46
N PHE A 69 -5.83 -5.03 2.46
CA PHE A 69 -4.86 -4.04 2.01
C PHE A 69 -4.52 -3.04 3.13
N THR A 70 -5.54 -2.52 3.80
CA THR A 70 -5.38 -1.63 4.96
C THR A 70 -4.59 -2.33 6.06
N TYR A 71 -4.89 -3.59 6.35
CA TYR A 71 -4.22 -4.35 7.39
C TYR A 71 -2.71 -4.49 7.18
N LEU A 72 -2.27 -4.66 5.92
CA LEU A 72 -0.84 -4.81 5.60
C LEU A 72 -0.10 -3.50 5.32
N PHE A 73 -0.78 -2.47 4.79
CA PHE A 73 -0.09 -1.28 4.27
C PHE A 73 -0.57 0.04 4.89
N GLY A 74 -1.79 0.11 5.43
CA GLY A 74 -2.34 1.35 5.98
C GLY A 74 -2.54 2.46 4.95
N VAL A 75 -2.54 2.13 3.66
CA VAL A 75 -2.59 3.09 2.54
C VAL A 75 -3.98 3.66 2.38
N THR A 76 -4.07 4.98 2.31
CA THR A 76 -5.33 5.71 2.18
C THR A 76 -5.68 6.07 0.74
N GLU A 77 -4.73 6.01 -0.19
CA GLU A 77 -4.96 6.35 -1.60
C GLU A 77 -5.61 5.17 -2.38
N PRO A 78 -6.50 5.48 -3.32
CA PRO A 78 -7.10 4.50 -4.22
C PRO A 78 -6.12 4.04 -5.30
N GLY A 79 -6.45 2.93 -5.97
CA GLY A 79 -5.75 2.45 -7.16
C GLY A 79 -4.36 1.88 -6.91
N CYS A 80 -4.01 1.59 -5.66
CA CYS A 80 -2.69 1.05 -5.31
C CYS A 80 -2.64 -0.48 -5.36
N TYR A 81 -1.45 -1.03 -5.56
CA TYR A 81 -1.14 -2.44 -5.31
C TYR A 81 -0.04 -2.57 -4.28
N GLY A 82 0.04 -3.70 -3.59
CA GLY A 82 0.97 -3.95 -2.52
C GLY A 82 1.50 -5.36 -2.64
N CYS A 83 2.81 -5.50 -2.57
CA CYS A 83 3.48 -6.79 -2.66
C CYS A 83 4.35 -7.01 -1.44
N VAL A 84 4.34 -8.24 -0.90
CA VAL A 84 5.21 -8.64 0.20
C VAL A 84 5.91 -9.95 -0.18
N ASP A 85 7.23 -9.93 -0.15
CA ASP A 85 8.04 -11.13 -0.30
C ASP A 85 7.96 -11.98 0.98
N VAL A 86 7.62 -13.26 0.85
CA VAL A 86 7.31 -14.12 2.01
C VAL A 86 8.56 -14.48 2.84
N PHE A 87 9.73 -14.45 2.24
CA PHE A 87 10.97 -14.90 2.87
C PHE A 87 11.73 -13.74 3.50
N SER A 88 11.97 -12.70 2.72
CA SER A 88 12.66 -11.48 3.15
C SER A 88 11.76 -10.50 3.90
N CYS A 89 10.43 -10.65 3.81
CA CYS A 89 9.44 -9.69 4.32
C CYS A 89 9.56 -8.29 3.68
N ARG A 90 10.28 -8.17 2.55
CA ARG A 90 10.40 -6.93 1.80
C ARG A 90 9.05 -6.52 1.23
N SER A 91 8.68 -5.27 1.45
CA SER A 91 7.39 -4.68 1.07
C SER A 91 7.55 -3.67 -0.06
N LEU A 92 6.79 -3.87 -1.13
CA LEU A 92 6.72 -3.00 -2.30
C LEU A 92 5.31 -2.40 -2.38
N LEU A 93 5.22 -1.10 -2.59
CA LEU A 93 3.97 -0.40 -2.84
C LEU A 93 3.96 0.14 -4.27
N PHE A 94 2.88 -0.10 -4.99
CA PHE A 94 2.68 0.43 -6.33
C PHE A 94 1.59 1.49 -6.29
N VAL A 95 1.92 2.71 -6.70
CA VAL A 95 1.01 3.86 -6.68
C VAL A 95 0.66 4.30 -8.10
N PRO A 96 -0.54 4.86 -8.34
CA PRO A 96 -0.89 5.38 -9.65
C PRO A 96 0.10 6.45 -10.14
N ARG A 97 0.48 6.41 -11.41
CA ARG A 97 1.19 7.50 -12.08
C ARG A 97 0.18 8.53 -12.54
N LEU A 98 0.05 9.61 -11.78
CA LEU A 98 -0.96 10.64 -12.02
C LEU A 98 -0.45 11.70 -13.02
N PRO A 99 -1.31 12.23 -13.89
CA PRO A 99 -0.95 13.29 -14.83
C PRO A 99 -0.75 14.63 -14.11
N GLU A 100 -0.02 15.57 -14.73
CA GLU A 100 0.30 16.87 -14.12
C GLU A 100 -0.95 17.69 -13.76
N GLU A 101 -1.98 17.64 -14.62
CA GLU A 101 -3.27 18.31 -14.41
C GLU A 101 -4.00 17.87 -13.12
N TYR A 102 -3.71 16.66 -12.63
CA TYR A 102 -4.26 16.18 -11.35
C TYR A 102 -3.88 17.11 -10.20
N ALA A 103 -2.72 17.77 -10.28
CA ALA A 103 -2.27 18.71 -9.25
C ALA A 103 -3.19 19.92 -9.07
N VAL A 104 -3.87 20.33 -10.15
CA VAL A 104 -4.78 21.48 -10.17
C VAL A 104 -6.06 21.18 -9.39
N TRP A 105 -6.57 19.94 -9.50
CA TRP A 105 -7.88 19.56 -8.95
C TRP A 105 -7.79 18.87 -7.60
N MET A 106 -6.79 17.99 -7.44
CA MET A 106 -6.72 17.03 -6.34
C MET A 106 -5.57 17.32 -5.36
N GLY A 107 -4.75 18.34 -5.67
CA GLY A 107 -3.66 18.81 -4.83
C GLY A 107 -2.31 18.17 -5.16
N ARG A 108 -1.32 18.39 -4.28
CA ARG A 108 0.09 18.04 -4.54
C ARG A 108 0.26 16.58 -4.98
N LEU A 109 0.99 16.40 -6.09
CA LEU A 109 1.50 15.09 -6.51
C LEU A 109 2.63 14.64 -5.58
N PHE A 110 2.42 13.52 -4.90
CA PHE A 110 3.45 12.88 -4.09
C PHE A 110 4.43 12.11 -4.97
N THR A 111 5.71 12.20 -4.62
CA THR A 111 6.77 11.39 -5.22
C THR A 111 6.77 9.98 -4.64
N LYS A 112 7.47 9.05 -5.30
CA LYS A 112 7.67 7.70 -4.78
C LYS A 112 8.33 7.71 -3.39
N GLU A 113 9.25 8.64 -3.16
CA GLU A 113 9.93 8.80 -1.87
C GLU A 113 8.98 9.36 -0.79
N ASP A 114 8.09 10.29 -1.15
CA ASP A 114 7.06 10.78 -0.21
C ASP A 114 6.20 9.61 0.29
N PHE A 115 5.76 8.72 -0.60
CA PHE A 115 4.99 7.51 -0.25
C PHE A 115 5.81 6.51 0.56
N LYS A 116 7.07 6.29 0.19
CA LYS A 116 7.98 5.39 0.91
C LYS A 116 8.13 5.82 2.36
N VAL A 117 8.39 7.11 2.58
CA VAL A 117 8.53 7.70 3.91
C VAL A 117 7.19 7.70 4.66
N LYS A 118 6.07 8.03 3.99
CA LYS A 118 4.72 8.05 4.59
C LYS A 118 4.31 6.68 5.11
N TYR A 119 4.49 5.63 4.30
CA TYR A 119 4.00 4.28 4.60
C TYR A 119 5.05 3.34 5.21
N GLN A 120 6.30 3.80 5.33
CA GLN A 120 7.42 3.01 5.83
C GLN A 120 7.53 1.63 5.14
N VAL A 121 7.33 1.63 3.82
CA VAL A 121 7.58 0.47 2.95
C VAL A 121 9.02 0.50 2.44
N ASP A 122 9.50 -0.62 1.91
CA ASP A 122 10.91 -0.73 1.50
C ASP A 122 11.13 -0.12 0.10
N GLU A 123 10.16 -0.31 -0.80
CA GLU A 123 10.19 0.22 -2.16
C GLU A 123 8.82 0.76 -2.61
N VAL A 124 8.87 1.77 -3.49
CA VAL A 124 7.69 2.32 -4.15
C VAL A 124 7.92 2.41 -5.64
N HIS A 125 6.97 1.91 -6.42
CA HIS A 125 6.97 1.89 -7.88
C HIS A 125 5.61 2.35 -8.42
N TYR A 126 5.48 2.48 -9.74
CA TYR A 126 4.20 2.83 -10.34
C TYR A 126 3.37 1.60 -10.69
N VAL A 127 2.04 1.74 -10.70
CA VAL A 127 1.13 0.62 -11.04
C VAL A 127 1.38 0.07 -12.44
N ASP A 128 1.76 0.93 -13.41
CA ASP A 128 2.14 0.51 -14.75
C ASP A 128 3.40 -0.38 -14.81
N GLU A 129 4.18 -0.45 -13.72
CA GLU A 129 5.41 -1.22 -13.60
C GLU A 129 5.19 -2.57 -12.86
N VAL A 130 3.98 -2.85 -12.35
CA VAL A 130 3.67 -4.04 -11.51
C VAL A 130 4.06 -5.34 -12.21
N SER A 131 3.66 -5.54 -13.46
CA SER A 131 3.92 -6.78 -14.21
C SER A 131 5.41 -7.04 -14.40
N PHE A 132 6.20 -5.97 -14.59
CA PHE A 132 7.65 -6.08 -14.75
C PHE A 132 8.32 -6.57 -13.46
N PHE A 133 7.93 -6.00 -12.30
CA PHE A 133 8.51 -6.38 -11.02
C PHE A 133 8.11 -7.78 -10.58
N ILE A 134 6.86 -8.18 -10.81
CA ILE A 134 6.40 -9.54 -10.45
C ILE A 134 7.06 -10.60 -11.33
N ALA A 135 7.32 -10.31 -12.61
CA ALA A 135 7.95 -11.27 -13.51
C ALA A 135 9.46 -11.47 -13.26
N THR A 136 10.11 -10.57 -12.52
CA THR A 136 11.57 -10.55 -12.32
C THR A 136 12.00 -11.18 -10.99
N ILE A 137 11.07 -11.41 -10.06
CA ILE A 137 11.29 -12.06 -8.76
C ILE A 137 11.10 -13.56 -8.90
#